data_AF-A0A0Q3GXF6-F1
#
_entry.id   AF-A0A0Q3GXF6-F1
#
_cell.length_a   1.000
_cell.length_b   1.000
_cell.length_c   1.000
_cell.angle_alpha   90.00
_cell.angle_beta   90.00
_cell.angle_gamma   90.00
#
_symmetry.space_group_name_H-M   'P 1'
#
loop_
_entity.id
_entity.type
_entity.pdbx_description
1 polymer ?
#
loop_
_entity_poly.entity_id
_entity_poly.type
_entity_poly.pdbx_seq_one_letter_code
_entity_poly.pdbx_strand_id
1 'polypeptide(L)'
;METVSHLLLLCVTARQVWMSLLADLGHADWVPVADSRLRDWWSSLPLPRRARKDLRTAIILVFWTIWRHRNDVVFNGGQMT
;
A
#
# COMPACT_ATOMS: atom_id res chain seq x y z
N MET A 1 0.92 -19.28 -3.35
CA MET A 1 0.73 -18.94 -1.91
C MET A 1 0.73 -17.43 -1.80
N GLU A 2 -0.43 -16.82 -1.54
CA GLU A 2 -0.53 -15.37 -1.33
C GLU A 2 0.13 -14.99 0.01
N THR A 3 1.25 -14.27 -0.06
CA THR A 3 1.90 -13.70 1.12
C THR A 3 1.34 -12.31 1.40
N VAL A 4 1.50 -11.83 2.63
CA VAL A 4 1.02 -10.50 3.03
C VAL A 4 1.57 -9.38 2.14
N SER A 5 2.80 -9.55 1.62
CA SER A 5 3.39 -8.66 0.60
C SER A 5 2.59 -8.68 -0.69
N HIS A 6 2.20 -9.86 -1.16
CA HIS A 6 1.41 -10.01 -2.37
C HIS A 6 0.02 -9.38 -2.22
N LEU A 7 -0.59 -9.50 -1.05
CA LEU A 7 -1.90 -8.91 -0.74
C LEU A 7 -1.85 -7.37 -0.59
N LEU A 8 -0.82 -6.83 0.05
CA LEU A 8 -0.74 -5.41 0.40
C LEU A 8 0.00 -4.54 -0.61
N LEU A 9 0.83 -5.12 -1.49
CA LEU A 9 1.58 -4.40 -2.52
C LEU A 9 1.13 -4.77 -3.94
N LEU A 10 0.83 -6.06 -4.18
CA LEU A 10 0.75 -6.61 -5.54
C LEU A 10 -0.65 -6.94 -6.02
N CYS A 11 -1.63 -6.96 -5.10
CA CYS A 11 -3.03 -7.07 -5.46
C CYS A 11 -3.43 -5.88 -6.36
N VAL A 12 -4.31 -6.11 -7.34
CA VAL A 12 -4.81 -5.08 -8.27
C VAL A 12 -5.27 -3.83 -7.55
N THR A 13 -6.05 -3.99 -6.46
CA THR A 13 -6.54 -2.87 -5.65
C THR A 13 -5.39 -2.13 -4.97
N ALA A 14 -4.44 -2.86 -4.38
CA ALA A 14 -3.28 -2.26 -3.73
C ALA A 14 -2.43 -1.45 -4.72
N ARG A 15 -2.18 -2.00 -5.91
CA ARG A 15 -1.40 -1.32 -6.96
C ARG A 15 -2.09 -0.05 -7.44
N GLN A 16 -3.41 -0.07 -7.61
CA GLN A 16 -4.17 1.14 -7.96
C GLN A 16 -4.05 2.23 -6.90
N VAL A 17 -4.21 1.88 -5.62
CA VAL A 17 -4.07 2.84 -4.52
C VAL A 17 -2.64 3.40 -4.45
N TRP A 18 -1.62 2.55 -4.60
CA TRP A 18 -0.22 2.98 -4.63
C TRP A 18 0.04 3.92 -5.81
N MET A 19 -0.42 3.58 -7.02
CA MET A 19 -0.26 4.42 -8.20
C MET A 19 -0.92 5.78 -8.02
N SER A 20 -2.14 5.83 -7.50
CA SER A 20 -2.84 7.11 -7.25
C SER A 20 -2.16 7.96 -6.18
N LEU A 21 -1.80 7.37 -5.03
CA LEU A 21 -1.12 8.08 -3.94
C LEU A 21 0.26 8.59 -4.39
N LEU A 22 1.05 7.73 -5.01
CA LEU A 22 2.40 8.08 -5.44
C LEU A 22 2.40 9.06 -6.61
N ALA A 23 1.41 8.99 -7.51
CA ALA A 23 1.23 10.01 -8.55
C ALA A 23 0.90 11.39 -7.94
N ASP A 24 0.00 11.45 -6.95
CA ASP A 24 -0.35 12.68 -6.24
C ASP A 24 0.86 13.28 -5.48
N LEU A 25 1.72 12.41 -4.93
CA LEU A 25 2.96 12.79 -4.26
C LEU A 25 4.13 13.09 -5.22
N GLY A 26 3.96 12.95 -6.54
CA GLY A 26 5.02 13.14 -7.52
C GLY A 26 6.11 12.06 -7.52
N HIS A 27 5.83 10.90 -6.93
CA HIS A 27 6.75 9.79 -6.72
C HIS A 27 6.28 8.48 -7.38
N ALA A 28 5.69 8.57 -8.57
CA ALA A 28 5.19 7.40 -9.31
C ALA A 28 6.24 6.30 -9.57
N ASP A 29 7.53 6.65 -9.51
CA ASP A 29 8.65 5.70 -9.61
C ASP A 29 8.76 4.75 -8.40
N TRP A 30 8.16 5.10 -7.27
CA TRP A 30 8.25 4.32 -6.03
C TRP A 30 7.23 3.18 -5.95
N VAL A 31 6.51 2.90 -7.03
CA VAL A 31 5.48 1.85 -7.05
C VAL A 31 6.17 0.49 -6.89
N PRO A 32 5.70 -0.36 -5.97
CA PRO A 32 6.30 -1.68 -5.74
C PRO A 32 6.19 -2.56 -7.00
N VAL A 33 7.30 -3.23 -7.36
CA VAL A 33 7.39 -4.16 -8.49
C VAL A 33 6.94 -5.57 -8.09
N ALA A 34 6.62 -6.38 -9.11
CA ALA A 34 5.91 -7.68 -9.02
C ALA A 34 6.44 -8.70 -7.97
N ASP A 35 7.68 -8.56 -7.52
CA ASP A 35 8.34 -9.47 -6.57
C ASP A 35 8.79 -8.77 -5.26
N SER A 36 8.46 -7.49 -5.09
CA SER A 36 8.89 -6.72 -3.92
C SER A 36 8.29 -7.26 -2.62
N ARG A 37 9.16 -7.61 -1.68
CA ARG A 37 8.75 -7.86 -0.30
C ARG A 37 8.40 -6.54 0.38
N LEU A 38 7.31 -6.53 1.16
CA LEU A 38 6.83 -5.34 1.87
C LEU A 38 7.92 -4.61 2.66
N ARG A 39 8.71 -5.38 3.41
CA ARG A 39 9.80 -4.86 4.23
C ARG A 39 10.92 -4.26 3.39
N ASP A 40 11.24 -4.89 2.28
CA ASP A 40 12.35 -4.51 1.40
C ASP A 40 12.01 -3.20 0.67
N TRP A 41 10.82 -3.14 0.08
CA TRP A 41 10.27 -1.93 -0.53
C TRP A 41 10.19 -0.77 0.47
N TRP A 42 9.63 -1.00 1.67
CA TRP A 42 9.55 0.05 2.69
C TRP A 42 10.93 0.59 3.10
N SER A 43 11.95 -0.28 3.13
CA SER A 43 13.32 0.11 3.48
C SER A 43 14.07 0.80 2.35
N SER A 44 13.67 0.58 1.09
CA SER A 44 14.32 1.18 -0.09
C SER A 44 13.83 2.58 -0.41
N LEU A 45 12.67 3.00 0.12
CA LEU A 45 12.11 4.33 -0.14
C LEU A 45 13.03 5.45 0.38
N PRO A 46 13.51 6.36 -0.50
CA PRO A 46 14.39 7.45 -0.13
C PRO A 46 13.60 8.60 0.52
N LEU A 47 13.02 8.34 1.70
CA LEU A 47 12.17 9.30 2.43
C LEU A 47 13.01 10.49 2.95
N PRO A 48 12.83 11.71 2.43
CA PRO A 48 13.58 12.88 2.86
C PRO A 48 13.23 13.22 4.31
N ARG A 49 14.23 13.53 5.15
CA ARG A 49 14.06 13.69 6.62
C ARG A 49 12.91 14.63 7.02
N ARG A 50 12.61 15.64 6.20
CA ARG A 50 11.59 16.65 6.46
C ARG A 50 10.16 16.19 6.14
N ALA A 51 9.96 15.43 5.06
CA ALA A 51 8.66 14.86 4.68
C ALA A 51 8.46 13.41 5.18
N ARG A 52 9.48 12.82 5.82
CA ARG A 52 9.49 11.43 6.29
C ARG A 52 8.33 11.12 7.24
N LYS A 53 7.84 12.08 8.03
CA LYS A 53 6.73 11.84 8.96
C LYS A 53 5.38 11.81 8.23
N ASP A 54 5.13 12.78 7.37
CA ASP A 54 3.87 12.88 6.62
C ASP A 54 3.74 11.75 5.61
N LEU A 55 4.80 11.47 4.85
CA LEU A 55 4.80 10.36 3.90
C LEU A 55 4.66 9.01 4.59
N ARG A 56 5.35 8.78 5.72
CA ARG A 56 5.17 7.53 6.49
C ARG A 56 3.74 7.38 6.97
N THR A 57 3.12 8.47 7.42
CA THR A 57 1.73 8.45 7.87
C THR A 57 0.80 8.12 6.71
N ALA A 58 0.99 8.74 5.54
CA ALA A 58 0.22 8.42 4.33
C ALA A 58 0.38 6.95 3.91
N ILE A 59 1.61 6.43 3.87
CA ILE A 59 1.88 5.03 3.50
C ILE A 59 1.26 4.07 4.53
N ILE A 60 1.35 4.37 5.84
CA ILE A 60 0.70 3.58 6.90
C ILE A 60 -0.83 3.65 6.78
N LEU A 61 -1.41 4.81 6.48
CA LEU A 61 -2.85 4.98 6.25
C LEU A 61 -3.33 4.19 5.03
N VAL A 62 -2.52 4.10 3.98
CA VAL A 62 -2.81 3.25 2.82
C VAL A 62 -2.78 1.78 3.21
N PHE A 63 -1.74 1.32 3.92
CA PHE A 63 -1.72 -0.05 4.43
C PHE A 63 -2.92 -0.35 5.32
N TRP A 64 -3.29 0.58 6.19
CA TRP A 64 -4.43 0.44 7.08
C TRP A 64 -5.75 0.41 6.31
N THR A 65 -5.92 1.26 5.29
CA THR A 65 -7.13 1.30 4.46
C THR A 65 -7.27 0.02 3.63
N ILE A 66 -6.17 -0.49 3.05
CA ILE A 66 -6.18 -1.78 2.31
C ILE A 66 -6.50 -2.92 3.28
N TRP A 67 -5.85 -2.95 4.45
CA TRP A 67 -6.10 -3.97 5.46
C TRP A 67 -7.53 -3.91 5.98
N ARG A 68 -8.06 -2.70 6.23
CA ARG A 68 -9.45 -2.49 6.66
C ARG A 68 -10.44 -2.89 5.58
N HIS A 69 -10.24 -2.49 4.33
CA HIS A 69 -11.10 -2.90 3.22
C HIS A 69 -11.12 -4.42 3.05
N ARG A 70 -9.97 -5.08 3.17
CA ARG A 70 -9.88 -6.55 3.14
C ARG A 70 -10.55 -7.21 4.34
N ASN A 71 -10.35 -6.68 5.54
CA ASN A 71 -11.02 -7.21 6.74
C ASN A 71 -12.51 -6.94 6.73
N ASP A 72 -12.96 -5.80 6.20
CA ASP A 72 -14.38 -5.50 6.03
C ASP A 72 -15.04 -6.49 5.07
N VAL A 73 -14.42 -6.76 3.92
CA VAL A 73 -14.90 -7.79 2.97
C VAL A 73 -14.93 -9.20 3.60
N VAL A 74 -13.99 -9.50 4.50
CA VAL A 74 -13.88 -10.84 5.14
C VAL A 74 -14.78 -10.98 6.37
N PHE A 75 -14.92 -9.95 7.20
CA PHE A 75 -15.66 -9.98 8.48
C PHE A 75 -17.09 -9.46 8.37
N ASN A 76 -17.36 -8.49 7.49
CA ASN A 76 -18.71 -8.00 7.24
C ASN A 76 -19.44 -8.87 6.19
N GLY A 77 -18.73 -9.87 5.65
CA GLY A 77 -19.16 -10.65 4.50
C GLY A 77 -19.23 -9.76 3.26
N GLY A 78 -19.21 -10.37 2.07
CA GLY A 78 -19.85 -9.76 0.91
C GLY A 78 -21.37 -9.69 1.13
N GLN A 79 -21.80 -8.96 2.16
CA GLN A 79 -23.18 -8.60 2.41
C GLN A 79 -23.25 -7.10 2.55
N MET A 80 -24.09 -6.37 1.84
CA MET A 80 -25.17 -6.69 0.91
C MET A 80 -25.69 -5.30 0.55
N THR A 81 -25.91 -4.95 -0.72
CA THR A 81 -27.08 -4.23 -1.27
C THR A 81 -26.80 -3.68 -2.65
#